data_AF-X0VFB5-F1
#
_entry.id   AF-X0VFB5-F1
#
_cell.length_a   1.000
_cell.length_b   1.000
_cell.length_c   1.000
_cell.angle_alpha   90.00
_cell.angle_beta   90.00
_cell.angle_gamma   90.00
#
_symmetry.space_group_name_H-M   'P 1'
#
loop_
_entity.id
_entity.type
_entity.pdbx_description
1 polymer ?
#
loop_
_entity_poly.entity_id
_entity_poly.type
_entity_poly.pdbx_seq_one_letter_code
_entity_poly.pdbx_strand_id
1 'polypeptide(L)'
;MKVEIQDWGETPDGQGVQLYTVVNGRGAEAQITNYGGIVVSLKVPDVDGRLDDVVLGYDTLPEYVDDLSYFGCIVGRYANRIARGRFTLNGVEHTLTANERWNHLHGGIRGFSKVVWEARAVEKGGSAGLGLSYLSRDGEEGYPGNLRAEVAYLLTEDDELRVEYEATT
;
A
#
# COMPACT_ATOMS: atom_id res chain seq x y z
N MET A 1 -11.23 19.69 -3.27
CA MET A 1 -10.02 18.88 -3.00
C MET A 1 -8.99 19.09 -4.08
N LYS A 2 -7.71 18.92 -3.76
CA LYS A 2 -6.60 18.98 -4.71
C LYS A 2 -5.75 17.73 -4.55
N VAL A 3 -5.34 17.13 -5.68
CA VAL A 3 -4.34 16.07 -5.72
C VAL A 3 -3.09 16.61 -6.40
N GLU A 4 -1.98 16.63 -5.68
CA GLU A 4 -0.65 16.94 -6.21
C GLU A 4 0.15 15.65 -6.36
N ILE A 5 0.88 15.53 -7.47
CA ILE A 5 1.70 14.36 -7.77
C ILE A 5 3.12 14.86 -7.94
N GLN A 6 4.06 14.25 -7.22
CA GLN A 6 5.48 14.54 -7.33
C GLN A 6 6.27 13.25 -7.57
N ASP A 7 7.35 13.35 -8.36
CA ASP A 7 8.35 12.30 -8.44
C ASP A 7 9.08 12.22 -7.09
N TRP A 8 9.22 11.01 -6.55
CA TRP A 8 9.72 10.78 -5.20
C TRP A 8 10.95 9.85 -5.14
N GLY A 9 11.46 9.47 -6.31
CA GLY A 9 12.69 8.69 -6.47
C GLY A 9 12.48 7.46 -7.32
N GLU A 10 13.46 6.55 -7.26
CA GLU A 10 13.43 5.27 -7.97
C GLU A 10 13.79 4.16 -7.00
N THR A 11 13.18 2.98 -7.20
CA THR A 11 13.58 1.77 -6.49
C THR A 11 14.98 1.29 -6.94
N PRO A 12 15.64 0.38 -6.20
CA PRO A 12 16.94 -0.16 -6.61
C PRO A 12 16.95 -0.86 -7.98
N ASP A 13 15.79 -1.34 -8.46
CA ASP A 13 15.61 -1.91 -9.79
C ASP A 13 15.15 -0.88 -10.85
N GLY A 14 15.19 0.41 -10.53
CA GLY A 14 14.99 1.53 -11.46
C GLY A 14 13.52 1.83 -11.77
N GLN A 15 12.58 1.39 -10.93
CA GLN A 15 11.17 1.74 -11.10
C GLN A 15 10.90 3.12 -10.49
N GLY A 16 10.34 4.03 -11.29
CA GLY A 16 9.94 5.37 -10.81
C GLY A 16 8.82 5.30 -9.77
N VAL A 17 8.98 6.07 -8.71
CA VAL A 17 8.04 6.16 -7.59
C VAL A 17 7.53 7.59 -7.47
N GLN A 18 6.24 7.72 -7.21
CA GLN A 18 5.54 8.99 -7.04
C GLN A 18 4.93 9.09 -5.64
N LEU A 19 4.82 10.32 -5.15
CA LEU A 19 4.06 10.65 -3.94
C LEU A 19 2.84 11.49 -4.33
N TYR A 20 1.68 11.09 -3.83
CA TYR A 20 0.39 11.73 -4.04
C TYR A 20 -0.01 12.46 -2.77
N THR A 21 -0.13 13.78 -2.83
CA THR A 21 -0.60 14.62 -1.71
C THR A 21 -2.04 15.04 -2.00
N VAL A 22 -2.94 14.68 -1.09
CA VAL A 22 -4.38 14.98 -1.21
C VAL A 22 -4.77 15.90 -0.07
N VAL A 23 -5.37 17.04 -0.38
CA VAL A 23 -5.88 18.00 0.64
C VAL A 23 -7.38 18.19 0.44
N ASN A 24 -8.16 17.97 1.51
CA ASN A 24 -9.61 18.20 1.49
C ASN A 24 -9.97 19.68 1.68
N GLY A 25 -11.25 20.05 1.58
CA GLY A 25 -11.69 21.44 1.76
C GLY A 25 -11.53 22.00 3.17
N ARG A 26 -11.28 21.15 4.17
CA ARG A 26 -11.10 21.51 5.58
C ARG A 26 -9.64 21.55 6.03
N GLY A 27 -8.72 21.15 5.15
CA GLY A 27 -7.28 21.19 5.36
C GLY A 27 -6.66 19.89 5.84
N ALA A 28 -7.43 18.81 6.06
CA ALA A 28 -6.82 17.50 6.28
C ALA A 28 -6.02 17.09 5.04
N GLU A 29 -4.90 16.41 5.27
CA GLU A 29 -3.91 16.08 4.24
C GLU A 29 -3.48 14.61 4.36
N ALA A 30 -3.45 13.90 3.23
CA ALA A 30 -2.87 12.57 3.15
C ALA A 30 -1.78 12.53 2.08
N GLN A 31 -0.61 11.98 2.42
CA GLN A 31 0.47 11.70 1.49
C GLN A 31 0.63 10.20 1.32
N ILE A 32 0.46 9.70 0.09
CA ILE A 32 0.47 8.26 -0.20
C ILE A 32 1.35 8.01 -1.41
N THR A 33 2.27 7.05 -1.32
CA THR A 33 3.14 6.68 -2.45
C THR A 33 2.63 5.44 -3.16
N ASN A 34 2.90 5.35 -4.47
CA ASN A 34 2.65 4.13 -5.24
C ASN A 34 3.65 3.00 -4.94
N TYR A 35 4.73 3.26 -4.20
CA TYR A 35 5.56 2.18 -3.65
C TYR A 35 4.87 1.57 -2.43
N GLY A 36 4.50 0.29 -2.52
CA GLY A 36 3.82 -0.43 -1.44
C GLY A 36 2.42 0.10 -1.08
N GLY A 37 1.90 1.12 -1.78
CA GLY A 37 0.70 1.85 -1.39
C GLY A 37 0.82 2.49 -0.01
N ILE A 38 2.01 2.96 0.36
CA ILE A 38 2.31 3.40 1.72
C ILE A 38 1.65 4.75 2.02
N VAL A 39 0.92 4.83 3.13
CA VAL A 39 0.53 6.11 3.75
C VAL A 39 1.76 6.69 4.45
N VAL A 40 2.36 7.70 3.85
CA VAL A 40 3.59 8.36 4.33
C VAL A 40 3.30 9.40 5.40
N SER A 41 2.19 10.14 5.25
CA SER A 41 1.75 11.17 6.20
C SER A 41 0.22 11.25 6.20
N LEU A 42 -0.38 11.48 7.36
CA LEU A 42 -1.80 11.75 7.51
C LEU A 42 -1.98 12.85 8.55
N LYS A 43 -2.23 14.07 8.08
CA LYS A 43 -2.44 15.23 8.94
C LYS A 43 -3.92 15.51 9.11
N VAL A 44 -4.37 15.47 10.35
CA VAL A 44 -5.78 15.69 10.74
C VAL A 44 -5.87 16.72 11.86
N PRO A 45 -6.97 17.49 11.95
CA PRO A 45 -7.11 18.54 12.96
C PRO A 45 -7.33 17.94 14.36
N ASP A 46 -6.66 18.52 15.35
CA ASP A 46 -6.97 18.32 16.77
C ASP A 46 -8.22 19.12 17.20
N VAL A 47 -8.53 19.13 18.49
CA VAL A 47 -9.68 19.85 19.06
C VAL A 47 -9.60 21.37 18.90
N ASP A 48 -8.39 21.93 18.71
CA ASP A 48 -8.14 23.34 18.46
C ASP A 48 -8.03 23.66 16.95
N GLY A 49 -8.23 22.66 16.09
CA GLY A 49 -8.12 22.77 14.63
C GLY A 49 -6.67 22.78 14.11
N ARG A 50 -5.68 22.44 14.93
CA ARG A 50 -4.27 22.33 14.51
C ARG A 50 -4.04 20.98 13.84
N LEU A 51 -3.41 21.01 12.67
CA LEU A 51 -3.05 19.79 11.96
C LEU A 51 -1.77 19.19 12.54
N ASP A 52 -1.79 17.90 12.83
CA ASP A 52 -0.60 17.12 13.20
C ASP A 52 -0.59 15.78 12.47
N ASP A 53 0.59 15.23 12.23
CA ASP A 53 0.76 13.94 11.57
C ASP A 53 0.54 12.80 12.57
N VAL A 54 -0.41 11.93 12.26
CA VAL A 54 -0.87 10.87 13.19
C VAL A 54 -0.37 9.48 12.80
N VAL A 55 0.49 9.36 11.77
CA VAL A 55 1.10 8.09 11.38
C VAL A 55 2.60 8.07 11.62
N LEU A 56 3.15 6.87 11.83
CA LEU A 56 4.59 6.64 11.89
C LEU A 56 5.10 6.35 10.48
N GLY A 57 6.30 6.84 10.17
CA GLY A 57 6.91 6.65 8.87
C GLY A 57 8.32 7.20 8.80
N TYR A 58 8.79 7.34 7.56
CA TYR A 58 10.08 7.92 7.18
C TYR A 58 9.87 9.08 6.21
N ASP A 59 10.92 9.86 6.00
CA ASP A 59 10.89 11.04 5.12
C ASP A 59 11.23 10.71 3.66
N THR A 60 11.93 9.59 3.41
CA THR A 60 12.49 9.29 2.08
C THR A 60 12.20 7.87 1.59
N LEU A 61 12.11 7.71 0.27
CA LEU A 61 11.91 6.40 -0.37
C LEU A 61 12.98 5.35 0.03
N PRO A 62 14.29 5.65 0.06
CA PRO A 62 15.29 4.68 0.47
C PRO A 62 15.05 4.08 1.86
N GLU A 63 14.56 4.88 2.81
CA GLU A 63 14.25 4.39 4.16
C GLU A 63 13.09 3.39 4.15
N TYR A 64 12.05 3.62 3.33
CA TYR A 64 10.96 2.65 3.14
C TYR A 64 11.37 1.40 2.37
N VAL A 65 12.30 1.52 1.42
CA VAL A 65 12.87 0.36 0.72
C VAL A 65 13.58 -0.55 1.72
N ASP A 66 14.37 0.03 2.63
CA ASP A 66 15.12 -0.69 3.66
C ASP A 66 14.27 -1.07 4.89
N ASP A 67 13.04 -0.56 5.01
CA ASP A 67 12.15 -0.82 6.15
C ASP A 67 11.79 -2.30 6.32
N LEU A 68 11.78 -2.76 7.57
CA LEU A 68 11.34 -4.10 7.97
C LEU A 68 10.07 -4.06 8.85
N SER A 69 9.54 -2.87 9.13
CA SER A 69 8.47 -2.59 10.08
C SER A 69 7.07 -2.55 9.45
N TYR A 70 6.99 -2.48 8.11
CA TYR A 70 5.75 -2.43 7.34
C TYR A 70 4.92 -1.16 7.60
N PHE A 71 5.57 -0.02 7.86
CA PHE A 71 4.85 1.23 8.15
C PHE A 71 3.95 1.66 6.98
N GLY A 72 2.67 1.90 7.29
CA GLY A 72 1.68 2.47 6.37
C GLY A 72 1.33 1.66 5.11
N CYS A 73 1.97 0.50 4.88
CA CYS A 73 1.94 -0.20 3.61
C CYS A 73 0.69 -1.08 3.40
N ILE A 74 0.43 -1.40 2.13
CA ILE A 74 -0.48 -2.49 1.75
C ILE A 74 0.25 -3.82 1.95
N VAL A 75 -0.36 -4.70 2.75
CA VAL A 75 0.14 -6.04 3.01
C VAL A 75 -0.62 -7.05 2.13
N GLY A 76 0.11 -7.92 1.43
CA GLY A 76 -0.50 -8.95 0.60
C GLY A 76 0.51 -9.80 -0.19
N ARG A 77 0.11 -10.93 -0.78
CA ARG A 77 -1.30 -11.37 -0.96
C ARG A 77 -2.01 -11.86 0.30
N TYR A 78 -1.28 -12.36 1.30
CA TYR A 78 -1.87 -12.76 2.58
C TYR A 78 -1.27 -11.96 3.72
N ALA A 79 -2.12 -11.28 4.48
CA ALA A 79 -1.70 -10.57 5.67
C ALA A 79 -1.49 -11.52 6.85
N ASN A 80 -0.42 -11.28 7.62
CA ASN A 80 0.02 -12.11 8.73
C ASN A 80 0.61 -13.45 8.27
N ARG A 81 0.55 -14.48 9.12
CA ARG A 81 1.35 -15.69 9.00
C ARG A 81 0.59 -16.86 8.37
N ILE A 82 1.29 -17.60 7.51
CA ILE A 82 0.93 -18.95 7.08
C ILE A 82 1.98 -19.91 7.65
N ALA A 83 1.51 -20.85 8.48
CA ALA A 83 2.36 -21.79 9.21
C ALA A 83 3.22 -22.60 8.24
N ARG A 84 4.53 -22.65 8.51
CA ARG A 84 5.51 -23.39 7.68
C ARG A 84 5.57 -22.96 6.21
N GLY A 85 4.97 -21.82 5.86
CA GLY A 85 4.84 -21.36 4.48
C GLY A 85 4.08 -22.34 3.60
N ARG A 86 3.11 -23.08 4.13
CA ARG A 86 2.37 -24.09 3.37
C ARG A 86 0.88 -24.01 3.61
N PHE A 87 0.12 -24.24 2.55
CA PHE A 87 -1.32 -24.44 2.62
C PHE A 87 -1.79 -25.38 1.50
N THR A 88 -2.99 -25.91 1.63
CA THR A 88 -3.61 -26.76 0.61
C THR A 88 -4.83 -26.05 0.04
N LEU A 89 -4.92 -25.98 -1.28
CA LEU A 89 -6.08 -25.44 -1.99
C LEU A 89 -6.52 -26.45 -3.05
N ASN A 90 -7.80 -26.82 -3.04
CA ASN A 90 -8.39 -27.81 -3.96
C ASN A 90 -7.59 -29.14 -4.03
N GLY A 91 -7.02 -29.58 -2.90
CA GLY A 91 -6.23 -30.81 -2.80
C GLY A 91 -4.78 -30.71 -3.27
N VAL A 92 -4.32 -29.53 -3.71
CA VAL A 92 -2.92 -29.27 -4.10
C VAL A 92 -2.20 -28.54 -2.97
N GLU A 93 -1.05 -29.05 -2.53
CA GLU A 93 -0.18 -28.35 -1.58
C GLU A 93 0.61 -27.26 -2.31
N HIS A 94 0.56 -26.03 -1.78
CA HIS A 94 1.36 -24.90 -2.21
C HIS A 94 2.41 -24.59 -1.16
N THR A 95 3.65 -24.36 -1.61
CA THR A 95 4.75 -23.89 -0.77
C THR A 95 5.03 -22.44 -1.11
N LEU A 96 4.89 -21.58 -0.11
CA LEU A 96 5.16 -20.14 -0.15
C LEU A 96 6.57 -19.83 0.35
N THR A 97 7.06 -18.65 0.00
CA THR A 97 8.35 -18.16 0.50
C THR A 97 8.36 -18.07 2.02
N ALA A 98 9.25 -18.78 2.70
CA ALA A 98 9.44 -18.62 4.14
C ALA A 98 10.37 -17.42 4.42
N ASN A 99 9.78 -16.28 4.78
CA ASN A 99 10.49 -15.03 5.08
C ASN A 99 10.55 -14.73 6.58
N GLU A 100 9.86 -15.50 7.44
CA GLU A 100 9.95 -15.40 8.89
C GLU A 100 10.25 -16.78 9.50
N ARG A 101 11.55 -17.12 9.58
CA ARG A 101 12.02 -18.45 9.98
C ARG A 101 11.41 -19.54 9.10
N TRP A 102 10.42 -20.25 9.62
CA TRP A 102 9.72 -21.32 8.91
C TRP A 102 8.40 -20.83 8.32
N ASN A 103 7.88 -19.69 8.78
CA ASN A 103 6.58 -19.19 8.37
C ASN A 103 6.69 -18.28 7.15
N HIS A 104 5.59 -18.18 6.42
CA HIS A 104 5.37 -17.11 5.46
C HIS A 104 4.63 -15.96 6.16
N LEU A 105 5.11 -14.75 6.04
CA LEU A 105 4.60 -13.55 6.69
C LEU A 105 4.35 -12.46 5.65
N HIS A 106 3.18 -11.82 5.72
CA HIS A 106 2.89 -10.57 4.99
C HIS A 106 3.12 -10.63 3.47
N GLY A 107 2.91 -11.80 2.87
CA GLY A 107 3.03 -11.98 1.42
C GLY A 107 4.41 -12.36 0.92
N GLY A 108 5.43 -12.46 1.78
CA GLY A 108 6.75 -13.00 1.41
C GLY A 108 7.86 -11.97 1.37
N ILE A 109 8.91 -12.21 0.57
CA ILE A 109 10.09 -11.33 0.51
C ILE A 109 9.77 -10.04 -0.26
N ARG A 110 9.11 -10.17 -1.41
CA ARG A 110 8.58 -9.07 -2.24
C ARG A 110 7.05 -9.15 -2.27
N GLY A 111 6.43 -9.05 -1.10
CA GLY A 111 4.98 -8.88 -0.98
C GLY A 111 4.51 -7.52 -1.50
N PHE A 112 3.20 -7.27 -1.41
CA PHE A 112 2.54 -6.04 -1.89
C PHE A 112 3.13 -4.74 -1.31
N SER A 113 3.77 -4.82 -0.14
CA SER A 113 4.42 -3.68 0.53
C SER A 113 5.73 -3.25 -0.12
N LYS A 114 6.29 -4.06 -1.02
CA LYS A 114 7.62 -3.86 -1.62
C LYS A 114 7.61 -3.77 -3.15
N VAL A 115 6.43 -3.59 -3.75
CA VAL A 115 6.25 -3.44 -5.20
C VAL A 115 5.82 -2.01 -5.54
N VAL A 116 6.16 -1.56 -6.76
CA VAL A 116 5.60 -0.33 -7.32
C VAL A 116 4.27 -0.65 -8.00
N TRP A 117 3.21 -0.05 -7.48
CA TRP A 117 1.86 -0.16 -8.03
C TRP A 117 1.69 0.79 -9.22
N GLU A 118 0.89 0.39 -10.21
CA GLU A 118 0.37 1.32 -11.20
C GLU A 118 -0.58 2.30 -10.49
N ALA A 119 -0.41 3.59 -10.72
CA ALA A 119 -1.07 4.63 -9.94
C ALA A 119 -1.78 5.65 -10.81
N ARG A 120 -2.91 6.17 -10.30
CA ARG A 120 -3.64 7.29 -10.89
C ARG A 120 -4.38 8.07 -9.81
N ALA A 121 -4.52 9.38 -10.02
CA ALA A 121 -5.47 10.16 -9.23
C ALA A 121 -6.91 9.69 -9.51
N VAL A 122 -7.74 9.64 -8.47
CA VAL A 122 -9.15 9.24 -8.56
C VAL A 122 -10.04 10.22 -7.81
N GLU A 123 -11.30 10.34 -8.27
CA GLU A 123 -12.35 11.08 -7.60
C GLU A 123 -13.61 10.21 -7.50
N LYS A 124 -14.25 10.17 -6.33
CA LYS A 124 -15.44 9.35 -6.07
C LYS A 124 -16.30 10.00 -5.00
N GLY A 125 -17.58 10.26 -5.33
CA GLY A 125 -18.56 10.75 -4.34
C GLY A 125 -18.16 12.06 -3.64
N GLY A 126 -17.52 12.98 -4.35
CA GLY A 126 -17.00 14.24 -3.79
C GLY A 126 -15.69 14.11 -3.00
N SER A 127 -15.13 12.91 -2.89
CA SER A 127 -13.80 12.63 -2.35
C SER A 127 -12.76 12.49 -3.47
N ALA A 128 -11.49 12.72 -3.15
CA ALA A 128 -10.37 12.55 -4.08
C ALA A 128 -9.26 11.71 -3.44
N GLY A 129 -8.41 11.10 -4.26
CA GLY A 129 -7.20 10.46 -3.77
C GLY A 129 -6.46 9.63 -4.80
N LEU A 130 -5.97 8.47 -4.37
CA LEU A 130 -5.06 7.61 -5.13
C LEU A 130 -5.71 6.25 -5.41
N GLY A 131 -5.79 5.90 -6.69
CA GLY A 131 -6.11 4.55 -7.15
C GLY A 131 -4.84 3.81 -7.54
N LEU A 132 -4.73 2.56 -7.08
CA LEU A 132 -3.60 1.66 -7.29
C LEU A 132 -4.08 0.38 -7.97
N SER A 133 -3.30 -0.14 -8.92
CA SER A 133 -3.50 -1.47 -9.49
C SER A 133 -2.20 -2.27 -9.56
N TYR A 134 -2.29 -3.56 -9.27
CA TYR A 134 -1.17 -4.48 -9.37
C TYR A 134 -1.64 -5.86 -9.85
N LEU A 135 -0.95 -6.39 -10.86
CA LEU A 135 -1.14 -7.76 -11.31
C LEU A 135 -0.07 -8.64 -10.68
N SER A 136 -0.45 -9.32 -9.60
CA SER A 136 0.39 -10.33 -8.98
C SER A 136 0.26 -11.63 -9.79
N ARG A 137 1.36 -12.09 -10.39
CA ARG A 137 1.31 -13.18 -11.39
C ARG A 137 1.26 -14.56 -10.73
N ASP A 138 0.73 -15.55 -11.44
CA ASP A 138 0.80 -16.95 -11.00
C ASP A 138 2.24 -17.32 -10.60
N GLY A 139 2.39 -17.93 -9.41
CA GLY A 139 3.66 -18.32 -8.81
C GLY A 139 4.39 -17.24 -8.02
N GLU A 140 3.93 -15.98 -8.03
CA GLU A 140 4.56 -14.90 -7.26
C GLU A 140 4.51 -15.21 -5.77
N GLU A 141 5.68 -15.21 -5.11
CA GLU A 141 5.87 -15.61 -3.71
C GLU A 141 5.33 -17.02 -3.35
N GLY A 142 5.09 -17.85 -4.39
CA GLY A 142 4.55 -19.21 -4.30
C GLY A 142 3.02 -19.30 -4.36
N TYR A 143 2.30 -18.18 -4.51
CA TYR A 143 0.84 -18.18 -4.61
C TYR A 143 0.37 -18.65 -5.99
N PRO A 144 -0.68 -19.51 -6.08
CA PRO A 144 -1.26 -19.89 -7.35
C PRO A 144 -2.19 -18.80 -7.91
N GLY A 145 -2.31 -18.78 -9.24
CA GLY A 145 -3.22 -17.93 -9.98
C GLY A 145 -2.73 -16.49 -10.14
N ASN A 146 -3.18 -15.84 -11.20
CA ASN A 146 -3.05 -14.39 -11.32
C ASN A 146 -4.03 -13.73 -10.35
N LEU A 147 -3.60 -12.69 -9.65
CA LEU A 147 -4.47 -11.85 -8.84
C LEU A 147 -4.31 -10.41 -9.33
N ARG A 148 -5.37 -9.85 -9.90
CA ARG A 148 -5.44 -8.40 -10.13
C ARG A 148 -6.01 -7.77 -8.87
N ALA A 149 -5.19 -6.98 -8.18
CA ALA A 149 -5.58 -6.22 -7.00
C ALA A 149 -5.75 -4.75 -7.37
N GLU A 150 -6.83 -4.14 -6.89
CA GLU A 150 -7.09 -2.71 -7.02
C GLU A 150 -7.35 -2.12 -5.62
N VAL A 151 -6.70 -1.00 -5.31
CA VAL A 151 -6.84 -0.32 -4.01
C VAL A 151 -7.09 1.15 -4.24
N ALA A 152 -8.08 1.73 -3.56
CA ALA A 152 -8.35 3.16 -3.62
C ALA A 152 -8.24 3.78 -2.22
N TYR A 153 -7.40 4.81 -2.10
CA TYR A 153 -7.37 5.72 -0.97
C TYR A 153 -8.16 6.98 -1.32
N LEU A 154 -9.15 7.32 -0.49
CA LEU A 154 -10.02 8.47 -0.71
C LEU A 154 -10.04 9.32 0.56
N LEU A 155 -9.54 10.55 0.48
CA LEU A 155 -9.71 11.52 1.54
C LEU A 155 -11.06 12.23 1.35
N THR A 156 -11.90 12.20 2.39
CA THR A 156 -13.25 12.77 2.36
C THR A 156 -13.27 14.20 2.92
N GLU A 157 -14.39 14.92 2.76
CA GLU A 157 -14.59 16.22 3.41
C GLU A 157 -14.88 16.10 4.92
N ASP A 158 -15.08 14.89 5.44
CA ASP A 158 -15.31 14.63 6.87
C ASP A 158 -14.00 14.24 7.60
N ASP A 159 -12.84 14.56 7.01
CA ASP A 159 -11.49 14.21 7.49
C ASP A 159 -11.24 12.68 7.61
N GLU A 160 -12.02 11.86 6.90
CA GLU A 160 -11.82 10.40 6.83
C GLU A 160 -10.86 10.02 5.69
N LEU A 161 -9.85 9.21 5.97
CA LEU A 161 -9.11 8.46 4.95
C LEU A 161 -9.74 7.09 4.76
N ARG A 162 -10.48 6.91 3.67
CA ARG A 162 -11.13 5.64 3.31
C ARG A 162 -10.22 4.80 2.43
N VAL A 163 -10.15 3.50 2.71
CA VAL A 163 -9.39 2.53 1.92
C VAL A 163 -10.33 1.45 1.41
N GLU A 164 -10.38 1.26 0.09
CA GLU A 164 -11.21 0.26 -0.57
C GLU A 164 -10.31 -0.75 -1.28
N TYR A 165 -10.57 -2.04 -1.09
CA TYR A 165 -9.83 -3.14 -1.72
C TYR A 165 -10.77 -3.95 -2.61
N GLU A 166 -10.33 -4.22 -3.84
CA GLU A 166 -10.97 -5.14 -4.76
C GLU A 166 -9.93 -6.09 -5.34
N ALA A 167 -10.30 -7.35 -5.58
CA ALA A 167 -9.41 -8.27 -6.25
C ALA A 167 -10.17 -9.33 -7.06
N THR A 168 -9.57 -9.75 -8.18
CA THR A 168 -10.09 -10.80 -9.06
C THR A 168 -9.00 -11.79 -9.42
N THR A 169 -9.33 -13.09 -9.39
CA THR A 169 -8.46 -14.22 -9.74
C THR A 169 -8.89 -14.92 -11.01
#